data_AF-A0A662WHL0-F1
#
_entry.id   AF-A0A662WHL0-F1
#
_cell.length_a   1.000
_cell.length_b   1.000
_cell.length_c   1.000
_cell.angle_alpha   90.00
_cell.angle_beta   90.00
_cell.angle_gamma   90.00
#
_symmetry.space_group_name_H-M   'P 1'
#
loop_
_entity.id
_entity.type
_entity.pdbx_description
1 polymer ?
#
loop_
_entity_poly.entity_id
_entity_poly.type
_entity_poly.pdbx_seq_one_letter_code
_entity_poly.pdbx_strand_id
1 'polypeptide(L)'
;MQGVVRLVVNVPNEPDNAQWKLEGQVLTVELDVKDNMRTLKQKLMVGVCVDPAAELQNMPVNKQQLKFSMGFVKDSLTCAHYNFVNGTTLELSVRQRGGRR
;
A
#
# COMPACT_ATOMS: atom_id res chain seq x y z
N MET A 1 6.43 18.03 17.37
CA MET A 1 5.27 17.72 16.52
C MET A 1 5.69 16.62 15.56
N GLN A 2 5.40 15.36 15.86
CA GLN A 2 5.57 14.27 14.90
C GLN A 2 4.22 14.07 14.23
N GLY A 3 4.15 14.35 12.94
CA GLY A 3 2.92 14.23 12.17
C GLY A 3 2.75 12.80 11.70
N VAL A 4 1.70 12.13 12.18
CA VAL A 4 1.21 10.90 11.56
C VAL A 4 0.45 11.29 10.30
N VAL A 5 0.76 10.63 9.20
CA VAL A 5 0.08 10.75 7.92
C VAL A 5 -0.88 9.59 7.70
N ARG A 6 -2.10 9.93 7.29
CA ARG A 6 -3.10 8.96 6.83
C ARG A 6 -2.98 8.78 5.33
N LEU A 7 -2.61 7.57 4.91
CA LEU A 7 -2.54 7.17 3.52
C LEU A 7 -3.71 6.24 3.21
N VAL A 8 -4.31 6.44 2.05
CA VAL A 8 -5.41 5.64 1.51
C VAL A 8 -4.81 4.77 0.41
N VAL A 9 -4.98 3.46 0.47
CA VAL A 9 -4.41 2.51 -0.48
C VAL A 9 -5.55 1.80 -1.19
N ASN A 10 -5.75 2.14 -2.46
CA ASN A 10 -6.73 1.49 -3.33
C ASN A 10 -6.20 0.14 -3.78
N VAL A 11 -6.95 -0.91 -3.48
CA VAL A 11 -6.67 -2.27 -3.91
C VAL A 11 -7.40 -2.50 -5.24
N PRO A 12 -6.72 -3.01 -6.27
CA PRO A 12 -7.37 -3.33 -7.55
C PRO A 12 -8.23 -4.59 -7.39
N ASN A 13 -9.19 -4.78 -8.29
CA ASN A 13 -9.94 -6.03 -8.40
C ASN A 13 -9.15 -6.98 -9.30
N GLU A 14 -8.45 -7.96 -8.70
CA GLU A 14 -7.63 -8.95 -9.41
C GLU A 14 -8.10 -10.36 -9.03
N PRO A 15 -9.09 -10.93 -9.76
CA PRO A 15 -9.64 -12.25 -9.44
C PRO A 15 -8.62 -13.37 -9.60
N ASP A 16 -7.60 -13.20 -10.46
CA ASP A 16 -6.47 -14.12 -10.62
C ASP A 16 -5.64 -14.29 -9.34
N ASN A 17 -5.65 -13.28 -8.46
CA ASN A 17 -4.92 -13.25 -7.21
C ASN A 17 -5.86 -13.42 -6.01
N ALA A 18 -6.80 -14.36 -6.12
CA ALA A 18 -7.79 -14.71 -5.09
C ALA A 18 -7.17 -14.99 -3.70
N GLN A 19 -5.91 -15.42 -3.65
CA GLN A 19 -5.17 -15.65 -2.41
C GLN A 19 -4.96 -14.41 -1.53
N TRP A 20 -5.14 -13.18 -2.06
CA TRP A 20 -4.90 -11.93 -1.34
C TRP A 20 -6.13 -11.04 -1.17
N LYS A 21 -7.31 -11.54 -1.57
CA LYS A 21 -8.59 -10.82 -1.46
C LYS A 21 -8.54 -9.42 -2.10
N LEU A 22 -8.07 -9.39 -3.35
CA LEU A 22 -7.98 -8.17 -4.15
C LEU A 22 -9.32 -7.93 -4.84
N GLU A 23 -10.28 -7.38 -4.09
CA GLU A 23 -11.67 -7.25 -4.56
C GLU A 23 -12.04 -5.82 -5.00
N GLY A 24 -11.10 -4.87 -5.06
CA GLY A 24 -11.42 -3.46 -5.34
C GLY A 24 -11.62 -2.60 -4.09
N GLN A 25 -11.22 -3.11 -2.92
CA GLN A 25 -11.39 -2.44 -1.63
C GLN A 25 -10.39 -1.30 -1.41
N VAL A 26 -10.65 -0.44 -0.43
CA VAL A 26 -9.77 0.67 -0.06
C VAL A 26 -9.28 0.46 1.36
N LEU A 27 -7.97 0.54 1.56
CA LEU A 27 -7.30 0.33 2.84
C LEU A 27 -6.77 1.65 3.37
N THR A 28 -7.12 2.02 4.60
CA THR A 28 -6.53 3.20 5.24
C THR A 28 -5.39 2.78 6.16
N VAL A 29 -4.22 3.42 6.04
CA VAL A 29 -3.03 3.13 6.86
C VAL A 29 -2.44 4.41 7.44
N GLU A 30 -2.10 4.36 8.73
CA GLU A 30 -1.44 5.45 9.46
C GLU A 30 0.06 5.17 9.63
N LEU A 31 0.89 6.14 9.22
CA LEU A 31 2.35 6.08 9.25
C LEU A 31 2.96 7.39 9.73
N ASP A 32 4.16 7.35 10.31
CA ASP A 32 4.87 8.59 10.62
C ASP A 32 5.51 9.18 9.35
N VAL A 33 5.64 10.50 9.28
CA VAL A 33 6.36 11.16 8.17
C VAL A 33 7.82 10.71 8.06
N LYS A 34 8.43 10.23 9.16
CA LYS A 34 9.79 9.69 9.20
C LYS A 34 9.88 8.24 8.71
N ASP A 35 8.75 7.53 8.61
CA ASP A 35 8.73 6.16 8.12
C ASP A 35 9.01 6.11 6.61
N ASN A 36 9.57 4.97 6.19
CA ASN A 36 9.85 4.67 4.80
C ASN A 36 8.72 3.83 4.17
N MET A 37 8.70 3.77 2.84
CA MET A 37 7.68 2.99 2.11
C MET A 37 7.75 1.50 2.42
N ARG A 38 8.90 0.99 2.87
CA ARG A 38 9.03 -0.38 3.34
C ARG A 38 8.14 -0.63 4.56
N THR A 39 8.13 0.28 5.54
CA THR A 39 7.24 0.18 6.72
C THR A 39 5.77 0.15 6.30
N LEU A 40 5.38 0.95 5.30
CA LEU A 40 4.01 0.92 4.75
C LEU A 40 3.63 -0.45 4.21
N LYS A 41 4.49 -1.03 3.37
CA LYS A 41 4.24 -2.36 2.80
C LYS A 41 4.19 -3.44 3.88
N GLN A 42 5.03 -3.34 4.91
CA GLN A 42 4.98 -4.27 6.05
C GLN A 42 3.66 -4.16 6.81
N LYS A 43 3.15 -2.94 7.05
CA LYS A 43 1.82 -2.75 7.66
C LYS A 43 0.70 -3.36 6.81
N LEU A 44 0.73 -3.12 5.50
CA LEU A 44 -0.21 -3.73 4.55
C LEU A 44 -0.12 -5.26 4.54
N MET A 45 1.10 -5.83 4.66
CA MET A 45 1.30 -7.27 4.77
C MET A 45 0.68 -7.85 6.03
N VAL A 46 0.87 -7.19 7.18
CA VAL A 46 0.41 -7.69 8.48
C VAL A 46 -1.10 -7.42 8.69
N GLY A 47 -1.78 -6.79 7.72
CA GLY A 47 -3.19 -6.42 7.85
C GLY A 47 -3.40 -5.29 8.87
N VAL A 48 -2.37 -4.46 9.10
CA VAL A 48 -2.48 -3.27 9.96
C VAL A 48 -3.08 -2.14 9.13
N CYS A 49 -4.39 -2.23 8.94
CA CYS A 49 -5.25 -1.21 8.37
C CYS A 49 -6.19 -0.68 9.47
N VAL A 50 -6.62 0.57 9.31
CA VAL A 50 -7.57 1.21 10.23
C VAL A 50 -8.96 0.57 10.10
N ASP A 51 -9.26 0.02 8.92
CA ASP A 51 -10.54 -0.59 8.57
C ASP A 51 -10.49 -2.12 8.71
N PRO A 52 -11.14 -2.73 9.72
CA PRO A 52 -11.12 -4.18 9.92
C PRO A 52 -11.91 -4.95 8.86
N ALA A 53 -12.80 -4.28 8.11
CA ALA A 53 -13.56 -4.90 7.02
C ALA A 53 -12.74 -5.05 5.73
N ALA A 54 -11.68 -4.26 5.59
CA ALA A 54 -10.80 -4.23 4.44
C ALA A 54 -9.40 -4.65 4.90
N GLU A 55 -9.13 -5.95 4.89
CA GLU A 55 -7.82 -6.53 5.20
C GLU A 55 -7.31 -7.33 4.01
N LEU A 56 -5.99 -7.31 3.81
CA LEU A 56 -5.33 -8.17 2.83
C LEU A 56 -4.92 -9.48 3.50
N GLN A 57 -5.04 -10.58 2.77
CA GLN A 57 -4.67 -11.89 3.28
C GLN A 57 -3.15 -12.10 3.22
N ASN A 58 -2.41 -11.46 4.12
CA ASN A 58 -0.97 -11.62 4.31
C ASN A 58 -0.12 -11.55 3.02
N MET A 59 -0.42 -10.59 2.15
CA MET A 59 0.30 -10.42 0.89
C MET A 59 1.77 -10.05 1.16
N PRO A 60 2.77 -10.80 0.67
CA PRO A 60 4.17 -10.52 0.99
C PRO A 60 4.66 -9.21 0.33
N VAL A 61 5.43 -8.42 1.08
CA VAL A 61 5.99 -7.11 0.65
C VAL A 61 6.67 -7.16 -0.72
N ASN A 62 7.37 -8.25 -1.05
CA ASN A 62 8.06 -8.43 -2.33
C ASN A 62 7.12 -8.50 -3.55
N LYS A 63 5.87 -8.91 -3.31
CA LYS A 63 4.80 -8.97 -4.31
C LYS A 63 3.97 -7.70 -4.33
N GLN A 64 4.02 -6.88 -3.28
CA GLN A 64 3.30 -5.61 -3.23
C GLN A 64 4.05 -4.54 -4.01
N GLN A 65 3.35 -3.89 -4.93
CA GLN A 65 3.83 -2.72 -5.63
C GLN A 65 2.90 -1.56 -5.30
N LEU A 66 3.49 -0.48 -4.78
CA LEU A 66 2.75 0.73 -4.46
C LEU A 66 3.04 1.78 -5.52
N LYS A 67 1.98 2.38 -6.03
CA LYS A 67 2.03 3.43 -7.03
C LYS A 67 1.35 4.66 -6.46
N PHE A 68 2.03 5.77 -6.60
CA PHE A 68 1.52 7.10 -6.28
C PHE A 68 1.19 7.84 -7.59
N SER A 69 0.50 8.97 -7.51
CA SER A 69 0.13 9.79 -8.67
C SER A 69 1.32 10.15 -9.59
N MET A 70 2.54 10.20 -9.04
CA MET A 70 3.78 10.47 -9.79
C MET A 70 4.49 9.20 -10.30
N GLY A 71 4.02 8.00 -9.92
CA GLY A 71 4.61 6.71 -10.31
C GLY A 71 4.91 5.79 -9.13
N PHE A 72 5.77 4.80 -9.33
CA PHE A 72 6.07 3.81 -8.30
C PHE A 72 6.88 4.37 -7.14
N VAL A 73 6.45 4.07 -5.93
CA VAL A 73 7.18 4.49 -4.72
C VAL A 73 8.30 3.51 -4.42
N LYS A 74 9.49 4.06 -4.15
CA LYS A 74 10.68 3.31 -3.74
C LYS A 74 10.71 3.08 -2.24
N ASP A 75 11.05 1.85 -1.84
CA ASP A 75 11.21 1.42 -0.44
C ASP A 75 12.25 2.22 0.34
N SER A 76 13.24 2.80 -0.34
CA SER A 76 14.30 3.61 0.25
C SER A 76 13.87 5.04 0.60
N LEU A 77 12.72 5.49 0.10
CA LEU A 77 12.22 6.86 0.27
C LEU A 77 11.19 6.92 1.39
N THR A 78 11.09 8.08 2.03
CA THR A 78 10.19 8.34 3.17
C THR A 78 8.91 9.02 2.75
N CYS A 79 7.89 8.96 3.62
CA CYS A 79 6.63 9.70 3.43
C CYS A 79 6.89 11.20 3.21
N ALA A 80 7.82 11.77 4.00
CA ALA A 80 8.24 13.16 3.86
C ALA A 80 8.87 13.47 2.50
N HIS A 81 9.65 12.54 1.91
CA HIS A 81 10.28 12.75 0.61
C HIS A 81 9.26 12.94 -0.52
N TYR A 82 8.15 12.19 -0.46
CA TYR A 82 7.04 12.33 -1.41
C TYR A 82 6.05 13.43 -1.04
N ASN A 83 6.29 14.15 0.08
CA ASN A 83 5.35 15.12 0.64
C ASN A 83 3.94 14.55 0.82
N PHE A 84 3.85 13.32 1.35
CA PHE A 84 2.55 12.74 1.65
C PHE A 84 1.81 13.55 2.72
N VAL A 85 0.54 13.78 2.44
CA VAL A 85 -0.40 14.49 3.31
C VAL A 85 -1.53 13.57 3.74
N ASN A 86 -2.29 13.98 4.76
CA ASN A 86 -3.46 13.23 5.20
C ASN A 86 -4.48 13.13 4.06
N GLY A 87 -4.88 11.91 3.73
CA GLY A 87 -5.77 11.64 2.60
C GLY A 87 -5.04 11.37 1.27
N THR A 88 -3.71 11.24 1.29
CA THR A 88 -2.96 10.83 0.09
C THR A 88 -3.41 9.45 -0.37
N THR A 89 -3.82 9.33 -1.62
CA THR A 89 -4.19 8.06 -2.23
C THR A 89 -3.01 7.39 -2.93
N LEU A 90 -2.85 6.10 -2.68
CA LEU A 90 -1.89 5.19 -3.28
C LEU A 90 -2.67 4.07 -3.94
N GLU A 91 -2.11 3.51 -5.00
CA GLU A 91 -2.67 2.40 -5.75
C GLU A 91 -1.79 1.19 -5.48
N LEU A 92 -2.36 0.17 -4.85
CA LEU A 92 -1.70 -1.12 -4.69
C LEU A 92 -1.76 -1.84 -6.03
N SER A 93 -0.72 -2.58 -6.35
CA SER A 93 -0.67 -3.43 -7.52
C SER A 93 0.10 -4.69 -7.18
N VAL A 94 -0.32 -5.80 -7.77
CA VAL A 94 0.42 -7.03 -7.66
C VAL A 94 1.61 -6.96 -8.60
N ARG A 95 2.81 -7.16 -8.06
CA ARG A 95 4.00 -7.42 -8.87
C ARG A 95 3.86 -8.81 -9.51
N GLN A 96 3.22 -8.84 -10.66
CA GLN A 96 3.17 -10.03 -11.50
C GLN A 96 4.55 -10.28 -12.12
N ARG A 97 5.02 -11.52 -12.06
CA ARG A 97 6.26 -11.94 -12.74
C ARG A 97 5.88 -12.29 -14.18
N GLY A 98 5.70 -11.27 -15.03
CA GLY A 98 5.46 -11.44 -16.46
C GLY A 98 4.14 -12.13 -16.80
N GLY A 99 3.08 -11.34 -17.00
CA GLY A 99 1.88 -11.80 -17.68
C GLY A 99 2.19 -11.95 -19.17
N ARG A 100 2.34 -13.20 -19.59
CA ARG A 100 2.38 -13.67 -20.98
C ARG A 100 1.19 -13.08 -21.75
N ARG A 101 1.49 -12.30 -22.79
CA ARG A 101 0.53 -12.05 -23.89
C ARG A 101 0.42 -13.30 -24.74
#